data_AF-A0A6P0X722-F1
#
_entry.id   AF-A0A6P0X722-F1
#
_cell.length_a   1.000
_cell.length_b   1.000
_cell.length_c   1.000
_cell.angle_alpha   90.00
_cell.angle_beta   90.00
_cell.angle_gamma   90.00
#
_symmetry.space_group_name_H-M   'P 1'
#
loop_
_entity.id
_entity.type
_entity.pdbx_description
1 polymer ?
#
loop_
_entity_poly.entity_id
_entity_poly.type
_entity_poly.pdbx_seq_one_letter_code
_entity_poly.pdbx_strand_id
1 'polypeptide(L)'
;MTLEPIIKAIITIAGSATPLVKNKLERHEQVIKILQKLNLNPEHPPADFTGVYQYSLVEYGVGKPEPILELFRQKEIQQALRQAFEQNKFSLLLQEADIFLDWHCLGDQIRELGIDPRREFYEFAAVFVQVAKRTRTPAEVLTNQQLGSLHQSLKQLQQRLDRLPTVEGIRTEIVQLLEQNYPVLQATESATEESCRALLLAQQLRGWFETLDYRFEPYQVWEEDYFEQIINIPARRGFDRILVRGIAGEVQLADVVALRQSVEQQNTDEGWLVTARRLSPSARDEVEKRENRHLFCYTFDDLLDETADFSNYITWLEAQVKDKGIEQMYVPLACTKEEFDPVSKQRLAVSRYDQRDGWIDGYVDLWLDDPVKEHLSVLGEFGTGKTWFAFHYAWTALQRYLEAKQRGVQRPRLPLVITLRDYSKALNVENVLAGFFFSNHNIRINSEVFDQLNRMGKLLLIFDGFDEMAAKVNRQQMINNFWELAKVVVPGS
;
A
#
# COMPACT_ATOMS: atom_id res chain seq x y z
N MET A 1 29.45 26.42 16.54
CA MET A 1 28.99 27.72 17.09
C MET A 1 28.60 27.49 18.54
N THR A 2 29.02 28.33 19.48
CA THR A 2 28.55 28.27 20.88
C THR A 2 27.08 28.68 20.94
N LEU A 3 26.29 28.19 21.90
CA LEU A 3 24.85 28.54 22.01
C LEU A 3 24.60 29.95 22.56
N GLU A 4 25.64 30.58 23.12
CA GLU A 4 25.62 31.93 23.69
C GLU A 4 25.20 33.05 22.70
N PRO A 5 25.76 33.14 21.47
CA PRO A 5 25.29 34.09 20.47
C PRO A 5 23.83 33.85 20.06
N ILE A 6 23.33 32.61 20.16
CA ILE A 6 21.94 32.26 19.81
C ILE A 6 20.98 32.78 20.88
N ILE A 7 21.26 32.50 22.15
CA ILE A 7 20.45 33.00 23.28
C ILE A 7 20.46 34.52 23.31
N LYS A 8 21.63 35.15 23.11
CA LYS A 8 21.73 36.61 23.01
C LYS A 8 20.92 37.18 21.85
N ALA A 9 20.90 36.51 20.69
CA ALA A 9 20.09 36.93 19.55
C ALA A 9 18.59 36.80 19.82
N ILE A 10 18.16 35.71 20.47
CA ILE A 10 16.77 35.49 20.89
C ILE A 10 16.32 36.60 21.86
N ILE A 11 17.10 36.86 22.92
CA ILE A 11 16.78 37.90 23.91
C ILE A 11 16.73 39.30 23.28
N THR A 12 17.67 39.61 22.37
CA THR A 12 17.75 40.93 21.73
C THR A 12 16.63 41.19 20.72
N ILE A 13 16.18 40.16 19.98
CA ILE A 13 15.21 40.31 18.88
C ILE A 13 13.77 40.04 19.34
N ALA A 14 13.57 39.07 20.21
CA ALA A 14 12.24 38.69 20.71
C ALA A 14 11.86 39.40 22.02
N GLY A 15 12.83 39.99 22.73
CA GLY A 15 12.64 40.65 24.02
C GLY A 15 12.51 39.65 25.18
N SER A 16 13.13 39.95 26.33
CA SER A 16 12.85 39.23 27.57
C SER A 16 11.51 39.70 28.13
N ALA A 17 10.53 38.79 28.12
CA ALA A 17 9.17 38.95 28.64
C ALA A 17 8.22 39.86 27.83
N THR A 18 7.33 39.25 27.03
CA THR A 18 5.95 39.74 26.87
C THR A 18 4.97 38.56 26.81
N PRO A 19 3.82 38.59 27.52
CA PRO A 19 2.90 37.45 27.60
C PRO A 19 2.08 37.15 26.34
N LEU A 20 2.34 37.80 25.20
CA LEU A 20 1.37 37.85 24.09
C LEU A 20 2.04 37.97 22.71
N VAL A 21 2.88 37.00 22.32
CA VAL A 21 3.04 36.71 20.87
C VAL A 21 1.79 35.93 20.45
N LYS A 22 0.67 36.62 20.25
CA LYS A 22 -0.63 36.00 19.91
C LYS A 22 -0.70 35.52 18.46
N ASN A 23 0.16 36.01 17.57
CA ASN A 23 0.15 35.65 16.15
C ASN A 23 1.30 34.71 15.78
N LYS A 24 0.96 33.53 15.22
CA LYS A 24 1.94 32.58 14.64
C LYS A 24 2.83 33.22 13.57
N LEU A 25 2.32 34.24 12.86
CA LEU A 25 3.03 34.98 11.81
C LEU A 25 4.15 35.85 12.39
N GLU A 26 3.90 36.59 13.47
CA GLU A 26 4.90 37.42 14.15
C GLU A 26 6.02 36.55 14.76
N ARG A 27 5.66 35.40 15.33
CA ARG A 27 6.64 34.41 15.82
C ARG A 27 7.52 33.89 14.69
N HIS A 28 6.93 33.58 13.53
CA HIS A 28 7.66 33.08 12.37
C HIS A 28 8.63 34.14 11.80
N GLU A 29 8.21 35.41 11.74
CA GLU A 29 9.07 36.52 11.32
C GLU A 29 10.27 36.73 12.27
N GLN A 30 10.06 36.63 13.59
CA GLN A 30 11.14 36.73 14.58
C GLN A 30 12.14 35.58 14.44
N VAL A 31 11.66 34.35 14.23
CA VAL A 31 12.51 33.18 13.96
C VAL A 31 13.36 33.40 12.71
N ILE A 32 12.78 33.87 11.60
CA ILE A 32 13.51 34.15 10.35
C ILE A 32 14.59 35.21 10.58
N LYS A 33 14.27 36.32 11.27
CA LYS A 33 15.22 37.40 11.57
C LYS A 33 16.39 36.91 12.43
N ILE A 34 16.14 36.03 13.39
CA ILE A 34 17.18 35.45 14.25
C ILE A 34 18.09 34.51 13.43
N LEU A 35 17.51 33.62 12.60
CA LEU A 35 18.27 32.71 11.75
C LEU A 35 19.15 33.45 10.74
N GLN A 36 18.61 34.50 10.10
CA GLN A 36 19.37 35.37 9.18
C GLN A 36 20.54 36.07 9.88
N LYS A 37 20.34 36.58 11.11
CA LYS A 37 21.41 37.22 11.91
C LYS A 37 22.52 36.24 12.31
N LEU A 38 22.20 34.96 12.44
CA LEU A 38 23.15 33.90 12.78
C LEU A 38 23.81 33.27 11.53
N ASN A 39 23.57 33.82 10.33
CA ASN A 39 24.01 33.27 9.03
C ASN A 39 23.53 31.81 8.80
N LEU A 40 22.35 31.47 9.30
CA LEU A 40 21.70 30.17 9.14
C LEU A 40 20.57 30.27 8.11
N ASN A 41 20.42 29.26 7.24
CA ASN A 41 19.39 29.23 6.20
C ASN A 41 17.98 28.97 6.79
N PRO A 42 17.04 29.92 6.70
CA PRO A 42 15.70 29.75 7.29
C PRO A 42 14.90 28.57 6.74
N GLU A 43 15.19 28.10 5.52
CA GLU A 43 14.42 27.06 4.83
C GLU A 43 15.04 25.67 4.94
N HIS A 44 16.34 25.58 5.24
CA HIS A 44 17.09 24.32 5.22
C HIS A 44 17.98 24.18 6.46
N PRO A 45 17.45 23.60 7.56
CA PRO A 45 18.26 23.27 8.72
C PRO A 45 19.35 22.24 8.36
N PRO A 46 20.55 22.31 8.97
CA PRO A 46 21.60 21.30 8.80
C PRO A 46 21.18 19.94 9.38
N ALA A 47 21.64 18.85 8.76
CA ALA A 47 21.25 17.48 9.14
C ALA A 47 22.00 16.92 10.37
N ASP A 48 23.03 17.59 10.87
CA ASP A 48 23.76 17.17 12.06
C ASP A 48 23.03 17.57 13.35
N PHE A 49 23.24 16.79 14.42
CA PHE A 49 22.60 17.02 15.72
C PHE A 49 22.79 18.45 16.23
N THR A 50 23.98 19.04 16.03
CA THR A 50 24.28 20.40 16.49
C THR A 50 23.45 21.42 15.74
N GLY A 51 23.33 21.28 14.41
CA GLY A 51 22.46 22.12 13.59
C GLY A 51 20.99 22.00 13.98
N VAL A 52 20.46 20.78 14.08
CA VAL A 52 19.07 20.54 14.51
C VAL A 52 18.81 21.17 15.88
N TYR A 53 19.72 21.00 16.84
CA TYR A 53 19.58 21.55 18.19
C TYR A 53 19.54 23.08 18.18
N GLN A 54 20.42 23.72 17.41
CA GLN A 54 20.48 25.18 17.29
C GLN A 54 19.20 25.76 16.68
N TYR A 55 18.68 25.15 15.62
CA TYR A 55 17.41 25.56 15.02
C TYR A 55 16.24 25.35 15.96
N SER A 56 16.23 24.22 16.69
CA SER A 56 15.21 23.92 17.68
C SER A 56 15.20 24.96 18.80
N LEU A 57 16.38 25.37 19.28
CA LEU A 57 16.52 26.41 20.31
C LEU A 57 16.01 27.77 19.83
N VAL A 58 16.19 28.12 18.54
CA VAL A 58 15.63 29.35 17.96
C VAL A 58 14.12 29.27 17.80
N GLU A 59 13.57 28.19 17.22
CA GLU A 59 12.13 28.02 17.01
C GLU A 59 11.36 27.93 18.34
N TYR A 60 11.94 27.23 19.31
CA TYR A 60 11.40 27.09 20.66
C TYR A 60 11.54 28.37 21.48
N GLY A 61 12.74 28.95 21.48
CA GLY A 61 13.15 29.97 22.44
C GLY A 61 12.52 31.34 22.25
N VAL A 62 11.95 31.62 21.07
CA VAL A 62 11.19 32.85 20.84
C VAL A 62 9.97 32.91 21.77
N GLY A 63 9.99 33.88 22.69
CA GLY A 63 8.95 34.10 23.70
C GLY A 63 9.12 33.27 24.99
N LYS A 64 10.23 32.54 25.16
CA LYS A 64 10.54 31.80 26.39
C LYS A 64 11.40 32.64 27.35
N PRO A 65 11.27 32.44 28.68
CA PRO A 65 12.03 33.20 29.67
C PRO A 65 13.50 32.78 29.69
N GLU A 66 14.38 33.71 30.07
CA GLU A 66 15.83 33.53 30.06
C GLU A 66 16.32 32.30 30.86
N PRO A 67 15.79 31.99 32.06
CA PRO A 67 16.20 30.78 32.79
C PRO A 67 15.94 29.47 32.02
N ILE A 68 14.92 29.43 31.16
CA ILE A 68 14.62 28.27 30.31
C ILE A 68 15.59 28.18 29.13
N LEU A 69 15.96 29.31 28.52
CA LEU A 69 16.96 29.33 27.46
C LEU A 69 18.34 28.89 27.98
N GLU A 70 18.70 29.33 29.19
CA GLU A 70 19.93 28.95 29.86
C GLU A 70 19.93 27.49 30.35
N LEU A 71 18.75 26.91 30.66
CA LEU A 71 18.62 25.47 30.93
C LEU A 71 19.01 24.63 29.71
N PHE A 72 18.46 24.93 28.53
CA PHE A 72 18.80 24.24 27.28
C PHE A 72 20.20 24.60 26.75
N ARG A 73 20.90 25.55 27.37
CA ARG A 73 22.31 25.82 27.09
C ARG A 73 23.25 24.82 27.75
N GLN A 74 22.84 24.19 28.85
CA GLN A 74 23.72 23.36 29.67
C GLN A 74 24.18 22.12 28.91
N LYS A 75 25.46 21.76 29.07
CA LYS A 75 26.06 20.66 28.30
C LYS A 75 25.49 19.31 28.73
N GLU A 76 25.17 19.18 29.99
CA GLU A 76 24.54 18.04 30.64
C GLU A 76 23.18 17.77 30.01
N ILE A 77 22.36 18.82 29.85
CA ILE A 77 21.05 18.75 29.20
C ILE A 77 21.16 18.43 27.70
N GLN A 78 22.14 19.00 27.00
CA GLN A 78 22.41 18.67 25.59
C GLN A 78 22.80 17.20 25.41
N GLN A 79 23.65 16.68 26.31
CA GLN A 79 24.10 15.29 26.29
C GLN A 79 22.95 14.34 26.63
N ALA A 80 22.17 14.64 27.67
CA ALA A 80 20.99 13.87 28.04
C ALA A 80 19.98 13.81 26.87
N LEU A 81 19.77 14.92 26.17
CA LEU A 81 18.87 14.96 25.01
C LEU A 81 19.44 14.13 23.86
N ARG A 82 20.74 14.23 23.57
CA ARG A 82 21.41 13.41 22.55
C ARG A 82 21.27 11.92 22.84
N GLN A 83 21.55 11.49 24.06
CA GLN A 83 21.44 10.09 24.47
C GLN A 83 19.99 9.59 24.44
N ALA A 84 19.04 10.41 24.87
CA ALA A 84 17.62 10.06 24.84
C ALA A 84 17.12 9.80 23.41
N PHE A 85 17.61 10.57 22.42
CA PHE A 85 17.28 10.36 21.01
C PHE A 85 18.06 9.18 20.39
N GLU A 86 19.36 9.03 20.68
CA GLU A 86 20.16 7.90 20.17
C GLU A 86 19.67 6.55 20.70
N GLN A 87 19.18 6.49 21.94
CA GLN A 87 18.71 5.26 22.58
C GLN A 87 17.19 5.08 22.55
N ASN A 88 16.46 6.03 21.93
CA ASN A 88 14.99 6.07 21.89
C ASN A 88 14.32 5.91 23.27
N LYS A 89 14.90 6.56 24.31
CA LYS A 89 14.47 6.47 25.71
C LYS A 89 14.36 7.87 26.33
N PHE A 90 13.20 8.49 26.16
CA PHE A 90 12.92 9.83 26.69
C PHE A 90 12.92 9.90 28.23
N SER A 91 12.70 8.78 28.92
CA SER A 91 12.75 8.70 30.38
C SER A 91 14.12 9.05 30.95
N LEU A 92 15.20 8.79 30.20
CA LEU A 92 16.57 9.12 30.61
C LEU A 92 16.77 10.64 30.68
N LEU A 93 16.26 11.38 29.69
CA LEU A 93 16.31 12.84 29.68
C LEU A 93 15.57 13.43 30.89
N LEU A 94 14.38 12.91 31.22
CA LEU A 94 13.61 13.42 32.36
C LEU A 94 14.30 13.13 33.70
N GLN A 95 14.91 11.96 33.85
CA GLN A 95 15.66 11.61 35.06
C GLN A 95 16.90 12.49 35.24
N GLU A 96 17.67 12.70 34.17
CA GLU A 96 18.88 13.50 34.21
C GLU A 96 18.58 15.00 34.34
N ALA A 97 17.47 15.46 33.76
CA ALA A 97 16.94 16.79 33.98
C ALA A 97 16.45 17.02 35.41
N ASP A 98 15.74 16.06 36.01
CA ASP A 98 15.28 16.16 37.40
C ASP A 98 16.51 16.25 38.35
N ILE A 99 17.54 15.41 38.14
CA ILE A 99 18.81 15.49 38.88
C ILE A 99 19.47 16.85 38.70
N PHE A 100 19.52 17.37 37.48
CA PHE A 100 20.12 18.67 37.17
C PHE A 100 19.39 19.82 37.87
N LEU A 101 18.05 19.83 37.81
CA LEU A 101 17.21 20.87 38.40
C LEU A 101 17.22 20.84 39.93
N ASP A 102 17.53 19.70 40.55
CA ASP A 102 17.63 19.58 42.00
C ASP A 102 18.92 20.16 42.58
N TRP A 103 20.03 20.12 41.83
CA TRP A 103 21.33 20.59 42.34
C TRP A 103 21.77 21.96 41.78
N HIS A 104 21.18 22.43 40.67
CA HIS A 104 21.59 23.65 39.99
C HIS A 104 20.66 24.84 40.30
N CYS A 105 21.22 26.05 40.47
CA CYS A 105 20.45 27.25 40.82
C CYS A 105 19.37 27.66 39.79
N LEU A 106 19.47 27.18 38.55
CA LEU A 106 18.45 27.36 37.51
C LEU A 106 17.14 26.63 37.88
N GLY A 107 17.21 25.51 38.59
CA GLY A 107 16.02 24.79 39.03
C GLY A 107 15.17 25.63 39.98
N ASP A 108 15.81 26.33 40.93
CA ASP A 108 15.12 27.22 41.86
C ASP A 108 14.50 28.43 41.14
N GLN A 109 15.22 29.03 40.18
CA GLN A 109 14.69 30.13 39.37
C GLN A 109 13.47 29.71 38.52
N ILE A 110 13.47 28.50 37.97
CA ILE A 110 12.34 27.98 37.17
C ILE A 110 11.13 27.67 38.06
N ARG A 111 11.36 27.14 39.27
CA ARG A 111 10.32 26.90 40.27
C ARG A 111 9.68 28.20 40.76
N GLU A 112 10.47 29.24 41.01
CA GLU A 112 9.99 30.57 41.40
C GLU A 112 9.11 31.22 40.33
N LEU A 113 9.37 30.95 39.05
CA LEU A 113 8.55 31.42 37.93
C LEU A 113 7.26 30.60 37.73
N GLY A 114 7.03 29.54 38.51
CA GLY A 114 5.86 28.67 38.39
C GLY A 114 5.79 27.88 37.08
N ILE A 115 6.94 27.66 36.42
CA ILE A 115 7.04 26.93 35.16
C ILE A 115 7.25 25.45 35.46
N ASP A 116 6.47 24.58 34.81
CA ASP A 116 6.69 23.13 34.87
C ASP A 116 7.85 22.74 33.93
N PRO A 117 9.03 22.34 34.46
CA PRO A 117 10.18 22.02 33.63
C PRO A 117 9.91 20.83 32.71
N ARG A 118 9.10 19.85 33.14
CA ARG A 118 8.80 18.64 32.34
C ARG A 118 8.05 19.02 31.07
N ARG A 119 7.08 19.93 31.19
CA ARG A 119 6.34 20.46 30.05
C ARG A 119 7.27 21.14 29.05
N GLU A 120 8.23 21.93 29.52
CA GLU A 120 9.21 22.62 28.68
C GLU A 120 10.11 21.61 27.94
N PHE A 121 10.54 20.52 28.59
CA PHE A 121 11.27 19.42 27.93
C PHE A 121 10.46 18.75 26.82
N TYR A 122 9.16 18.47 27.05
CA TYR A 122 8.29 17.91 26.02
C TYR A 122 8.05 18.87 24.85
N GLU A 123 7.82 20.15 25.13
CA GLU A 123 7.63 21.17 24.10
C GLU A 123 8.91 21.33 23.25
N PHE A 124 10.09 21.39 23.89
CA PHE A 124 11.37 21.45 23.20
C PHE A 124 11.62 20.19 22.34
N ALA A 125 11.37 19.00 22.89
CA ALA A 125 11.52 17.74 22.16
C ALA A 125 10.59 17.65 20.95
N ALA A 126 9.36 18.16 21.05
CA ALA A 126 8.43 18.22 19.92
C ALA A 126 8.95 19.11 18.79
N VAL A 127 9.47 20.31 19.13
CA VAL A 127 10.11 21.21 18.15
C VAL A 127 11.35 20.54 17.54
N PHE A 128 12.18 19.88 18.36
CA PHE A 128 13.36 19.16 17.91
C PHE A 128 13.04 18.07 16.89
N VAL A 129 12.02 17.25 17.14
CA VAL A 129 11.55 16.23 16.21
C VAL A 129 11.02 16.86 14.91
N GLN A 130 10.34 18.00 14.97
CA GLN A 130 9.85 18.70 13.78
C GLN A 130 11.01 19.24 12.93
N VAL A 131 12.01 19.86 13.54
CA VAL A 131 13.21 20.34 12.84
C VAL A 131 13.96 19.15 12.24
N ALA A 132 14.17 18.07 12.99
CA ALA A 132 14.80 16.84 12.51
C ALA A 132 14.04 16.12 11.38
N LYS A 133 12.74 16.39 11.22
CA LYS A 133 11.95 15.91 10.07
C LYS A 133 12.15 16.78 8.84
N ARG A 134 12.40 18.08 9.00
CA ARG A 134 12.65 19.05 7.91
C ARG A 134 14.07 18.95 7.35
N THR A 135 15.02 18.43 8.12
CA THR A 135 16.40 18.18 7.67
C THR A 135 16.55 16.94 6.79
N ARG A 136 15.54 16.07 6.74
CA ARG A 136 15.63 14.78 6.04
C ARG A 136 15.74 15.02 4.53
N THR A 137 16.76 14.42 3.92
CA THR A 137 16.83 14.36 2.47
C THR A 137 15.74 13.43 1.93
N PRO A 138 15.26 13.62 0.69
CA PRO A 138 14.28 12.70 0.08
C PRO A 138 14.73 11.23 0.12
N ALA A 139 16.04 10.96 0.01
CA ALA A 139 16.60 9.62 0.13
C ALA A 139 16.44 9.05 1.56
N GLU A 140 16.71 9.84 2.60
CA GLU A 140 16.52 9.42 4.00
C GLU A 140 15.05 9.27 4.39
N VAL A 141 14.14 10.02 3.74
CA VAL A 141 12.69 9.82 3.89
C VAL A 141 12.29 8.48 3.30
N LEU A 142 12.80 8.11 2.12
CA LEU A 142 12.56 6.81 1.50
C LEU A 142 13.13 5.67 2.36
N THR A 143 14.35 5.78 2.86
CA THR A 143 14.96 4.77 3.74
C THR A 143 14.19 4.62 5.06
N ASN A 144 13.74 5.73 5.66
CA ASN A 144 12.95 5.66 6.90
C ASN A 144 11.52 5.16 6.68
N GLN A 145 10.90 5.45 5.54
CA GLN A 145 9.63 4.85 5.15
C GLN A 145 9.79 3.35 4.92
N GLN A 146 10.86 2.93 4.24
CA GLN A 146 11.22 1.52 4.10
C GLN A 146 11.48 0.85 5.45
N LEU A 147 12.16 1.53 6.40
CA LEU A 147 12.38 1.02 7.76
C LEU A 147 11.08 0.96 8.58
N GLY A 148 10.17 1.92 8.39
CA GLY A 148 8.86 1.95 9.02
C GLY A 148 7.94 0.86 8.49
N SER A 149 7.92 0.65 7.17
CA SER A 149 7.23 -0.47 6.53
C SER A 149 7.87 -1.79 6.93
N LEU A 150 9.21 -1.88 7.01
CA LEU A 150 9.89 -3.09 7.51
C LEU A 150 9.52 -3.38 8.96
N HIS A 151 9.49 -2.37 9.84
CA HIS A 151 9.07 -2.55 11.23
C HIS A 151 7.61 -2.98 11.35
N GLN A 152 6.73 -2.41 10.52
CA GLN A 152 5.32 -2.77 10.50
C GLN A 152 5.13 -4.19 9.95
N SER A 153 5.84 -4.56 8.89
CA SER A 153 5.91 -5.92 8.37
C SER A 153 6.49 -6.90 9.39
N LEU A 154 7.55 -6.54 10.10
CA LEU A 154 8.14 -7.36 11.18
C LEU A 154 7.18 -7.53 12.35
N LYS A 155 6.44 -6.48 12.71
CA LYS A 155 5.43 -6.54 13.77
C LYS A 155 4.21 -7.37 13.34
N GLN A 156 3.79 -7.26 12.08
CA GLN A 156 2.74 -8.11 11.50
C GLN A 156 3.21 -9.56 11.41
N LEU A 157 4.46 -9.82 11.01
CA LEU A 157 5.07 -11.15 11.01
C LEU A 157 5.17 -11.71 12.42
N GLN A 158 5.61 -10.95 13.42
CA GLN A 158 5.61 -11.38 14.82
C GLN A 158 4.20 -11.68 15.32
N GLN A 159 3.22 -10.83 15.03
CA GLN A 159 1.82 -11.06 15.41
C GLN A 159 1.19 -12.26 14.67
N ARG A 160 1.66 -12.58 13.45
CA ARG A 160 1.28 -13.79 12.71
C ARG A 160 1.94 -15.03 13.33
N LEU A 161 3.25 -14.99 13.59
CA LEU A 161 4.02 -16.04 14.28
C LEU A 161 3.44 -16.37 15.66
N ASP A 162 3.05 -15.36 16.44
CA ASP A 162 2.42 -15.54 17.77
C ASP A 162 1.00 -16.14 17.68
N ARG A 163 0.33 -16.04 16.51
CA ARG A 163 -1.00 -16.60 16.24
C ARG A 163 -0.96 -18.00 15.62
N LEU A 164 0.23 -18.53 15.31
CA LEU A 164 0.43 -19.85 14.72
C LEU A 164 0.92 -20.82 15.81
N PRO A 165 0.03 -21.52 16.55
CA PRO A 165 0.41 -22.42 17.63
C PRO A 165 1.07 -23.73 17.17
N THR A 166 1.12 -23.98 15.85
CA THR A 166 1.63 -25.22 15.27
C THR A 166 2.87 -24.98 14.40
N VAL A 167 3.86 -25.85 14.56
CA VAL A 167 5.17 -25.85 13.86
C VAL A 167 5.02 -25.81 12.33
N GLU A 168 3.94 -26.40 11.82
CA GLU A 168 3.48 -26.40 10.43
C GLU A 168 3.23 -24.98 9.86
N GLY A 169 2.50 -24.13 10.57
CA GLY A 169 2.15 -22.78 10.08
C GLY A 169 3.35 -21.82 10.04
N ILE A 170 4.30 -22.02 10.95
CA ILE A 170 5.58 -21.30 10.94
C ILE A 170 6.40 -21.68 9.71
N ARG A 171 6.28 -22.92 9.26
CA ARG A 171 7.03 -23.48 8.14
C ARG A 171 6.55 -22.98 6.79
N THR A 172 5.24 -22.85 6.60
CA THR A 172 4.62 -22.30 5.39
C THR A 172 5.03 -20.83 5.17
N GLU A 173 5.07 -20.03 6.24
CA GLU A 173 5.49 -18.63 6.14
C GLU A 173 7.00 -18.51 5.84
N ILE A 174 7.83 -19.43 6.34
CA ILE A 174 9.26 -19.53 6.00
C ILE A 174 9.46 -19.88 4.52
N VAL A 175 8.64 -20.76 3.95
CA VAL A 175 8.68 -21.08 2.50
C VAL A 175 8.31 -19.87 1.66
N GLN A 176 7.24 -19.13 2.00
CA GLN A 176 6.86 -17.89 1.31
C GLN A 176 7.95 -16.80 1.36
N LEU A 177 8.69 -16.70 2.48
CA LEU A 177 9.80 -15.75 2.61
C LEU A 177 11.06 -16.19 1.83
N LEU A 178 11.25 -17.49 1.59
CA LEU A 178 12.42 -18.05 0.92
C LEU A 178 12.27 -18.17 -0.61
N GLU A 179 11.07 -18.04 -1.17
CA GLU A 179 10.82 -18.06 -2.63
C GLU A 179 11.55 -16.94 -3.40
N GLN A 180 12.06 -15.91 -2.72
CA GLN A 180 12.84 -14.85 -3.37
C GLN A 180 14.31 -15.22 -3.65
N ASN A 181 14.87 -16.30 -3.08
CA ASN A 181 16.26 -16.72 -3.39
C ASN A 181 16.51 -18.22 -3.13
N TYR A 182 16.66 -18.97 -4.23
CA TYR A 182 17.10 -20.38 -4.36
C TYR A 182 16.12 -21.51 -3.97
N PRO A 183 16.10 -22.62 -4.75
CA PRO A 183 15.22 -23.75 -4.53
C PRO A 183 15.79 -24.74 -3.51
N VAL A 184 14.86 -25.49 -2.90
CA VAL A 184 15.04 -26.68 -2.05
C VAL A 184 15.42 -26.41 -0.59
N LEU A 185 14.39 -26.42 0.26
CA LEU A 185 14.45 -27.02 1.59
C LEU A 185 13.23 -27.94 1.76
N GLN A 186 13.37 -29.18 1.30
CA GLN A 186 12.48 -30.27 1.67
C GLN A 186 12.59 -30.55 3.17
N ALA A 187 11.45 -30.71 3.84
CA ALA A 187 11.26 -31.93 4.64
C ALA A 187 9.76 -32.18 4.88
N THR A 188 9.31 -33.39 4.58
CA THR A 188 8.23 -34.10 5.28
C THR A 188 6.92 -33.34 5.53
N GLU A 189 6.01 -33.36 4.55
CA GLU A 189 4.63 -33.89 4.62
C GLU A 189 4.26 -34.46 3.23
N SER A 190 3.23 -35.30 3.12
CA SER A 190 3.06 -36.40 2.14
C SER A 190 3.34 -36.10 0.65
N ALA A 191 4.09 -37.01 0.01
CA ALA A 191 4.48 -37.00 -1.42
C ALA A 191 3.32 -36.92 -2.44
N THR A 192 2.07 -36.96 -2.01
CA THR A 192 0.86 -36.90 -2.85
C THR A 192 0.44 -35.46 -3.18
N GLU A 193 0.70 -34.48 -2.31
CA GLU A 193 0.33 -33.07 -2.58
C GLU A 193 1.21 -32.43 -3.66
N GLU A 194 2.52 -32.74 -3.64
CA GLU A 194 3.50 -32.22 -4.61
C GLU A 194 3.25 -32.76 -6.05
N SER A 195 2.56 -33.88 -6.21
CA SER A 195 2.29 -34.50 -7.51
C SER A 195 0.95 -34.07 -8.13
N CYS A 196 0.10 -33.33 -7.41
CA CYS A 196 -1.20 -32.91 -7.92
C CYS A 196 -1.05 -31.79 -8.95
N ARG A 197 -1.52 -32.01 -10.18
CA ARG A 197 -1.48 -30.99 -11.24
C ARG A 197 -2.37 -29.78 -10.95
N ALA A 198 -3.34 -29.93 -10.04
CA ALA A 198 -4.24 -28.87 -9.61
C ALA A 198 -3.72 -28.05 -8.43
N LEU A 199 -2.46 -28.24 -8.01
CA LEU A 199 -1.87 -27.57 -6.84
C LEU A 199 -1.94 -26.05 -6.91
N LEU A 200 -1.63 -25.44 -8.06
CA LEU A 200 -1.69 -23.99 -8.24
C LEU A 200 -3.12 -23.45 -8.04
N LEU A 201 -4.12 -24.17 -8.58
CA LEU A 201 -5.53 -23.83 -8.41
C LEU A 201 -5.95 -23.97 -6.94
N ALA A 202 -5.48 -25.01 -6.25
CA ALA A 202 -5.74 -25.22 -4.83
C ALA A 202 -5.19 -24.07 -3.97
N GLN A 203 -3.96 -23.62 -4.24
CA GLN A 203 -3.35 -22.48 -3.54
C GLN A 203 -4.12 -21.17 -3.78
N GLN A 204 -4.53 -20.91 -5.03
CA GLN A 204 -5.33 -19.74 -5.37
C GLN A 204 -6.70 -19.75 -4.69
N LEU A 205 -7.39 -20.89 -4.71
CA LEU A 205 -8.68 -21.06 -4.04
C LEU A 205 -8.56 -20.92 -2.53
N ARG A 206 -7.50 -21.48 -1.94
CA ARG A 206 -7.26 -21.38 -0.50
C ARG A 206 -7.07 -19.94 -0.07
N GLY A 207 -6.18 -19.20 -0.74
CA GLY A 207 -5.97 -17.78 -0.43
C GLY A 207 -7.24 -16.94 -0.62
N TRP A 208 -8.05 -17.26 -1.64
CA TRP A 208 -9.35 -16.62 -1.86
C TRP A 208 -10.34 -16.91 -0.72
N PHE A 209 -10.55 -18.18 -0.37
CA PHE A 209 -11.48 -18.57 0.68
C PHE A 209 -11.08 -18.07 2.08
N GLU A 210 -9.78 -18.06 2.39
CA GLU A 210 -9.26 -17.46 3.63
C GLU A 210 -9.58 -15.95 3.68
N THR A 211 -9.48 -15.26 2.55
CA THR A 211 -9.84 -13.83 2.44
C THR A 211 -11.34 -13.58 2.66
N LEU A 212 -12.18 -14.57 2.38
CA LEU A 212 -13.63 -14.53 2.62
C LEU A 212 -14.04 -15.02 4.02
N ASP A 213 -13.08 -15.33 4.90
CA ASP A 213 -13.28 -15.90 6.24
C ASP A 213 -14.00 -17.26 6.21
N TYR A 214 -13.81 -18.05 5.14
CA TYR A 214 -14.30 -19.42 5.05
C TYR A 214 -13.37 -20.36 5.83
N ARG A 215 -13.96 -21.30 6.58
CA ARG A 215 -13.18 -22.21 7.43
C ARG A 215 -13.01 -23.58 6.78
N PHE A 216 -11.79 -24.09 6.80
CA PHE A 216 -11.46 -25.41 6.26
C PHE A 216 -11.69 -26.52 7.30
N GLU A 217 -12.24 -27.64 6.86
CA GLU A 217 -12.26 -28.87 7.65
C GLU A 217 -10.98 -29.68 7.44
N PRO A 218 -10.66 -30.62 8.35
CA PRO A 218 -9.52 -31.52 8.19
C PRO A 218 -9.61 -32.47 6.99
N TYR A 219 -10.79 -32.60 6.37
CA TYR A 219 -10.99 -33.47 5.21
C TYR A 219 -10.28 -32.91 3.98
N GLN A 220 -9.32 -33.67 3.46
CA GLN A 220 -8.61 -33.37 2.22
C GLN A 220 -8.35 -34.65 1.43
N VAL A 221 -8.47 -34.56 0.11
CA VAL A 221 -8.08 -35.60 -0.85
C VAL A 221 -7.19 -34.97 -1.90
N TRP A 222 -6.08 -35.63 -2.21
CA TRP A 222 -5.13 -35.19 -3.22
C TRP A 222 -4.83 -36.35 -4.16
N GLU A 223 -5.18 -36.17 -5.42
CA GLU A 223 -4.94 -37.12 -6.51
C GLU A 223 -4.17 -36.44 -7.65
N GLU A 224 -3.74 -37.19 -8.67
CA GLU A 224 -2.89 -36.64 -9.74
C GLU A 224 -3.54 -35.45 -10.47
N ASP A 225 -4.84 -35.54 -10.81
CA ASP A 225 -5.54 -34.56 -11.64
C ASP A 225 -6.59 -33.72 -10.87
N TYR A 226 -6.86 -34.04 -9.61
CA TYR A 226 -7.84 -33.31 -8.79
C TYR A 226 -7.50 -33.29 -7.29
N PHE A 227 -8.14 -32.38 -6.56
CA PHE A 227 -8.15 -32.36 -5.11
C PHE A 227 -9.57 -32.13 -4.59
N GLU A 228 -9.83 -32.51 -3.33
CA GLU A 228 -11.07 -32.20 -2.63
C GLU A 228 -10.78 -31.66 -1.24
N GLN A 229 -11.57 -30.67 -0.83
CA GLN A 229 -11.54 -30.09 0.50
C GLN A 229 -12.96 -29.68 0.92
N ILE A 230 -13.24 -29.61 2.22
CA ILE A 230 -14.52 -29.08 2.71
C ILE A 230 -14.30 -27.72 3.35
N ILE A 231 -15.12 -26.76 2.93
CA ILE A 231 -15.17 -25.40 3.49
C ILE A 231 -16.51 -25.18 4.20
N ASN A 232 -16.48 -24.31 5.21
CA ASN A 232 -17.64 -23.86 5.95
C ASN A 232 -17.88 -22.38 5.67
N ILE A 233 -19.02 -22.07 5.05
CA ILE A 233 -19.44 -20.70 4.76
C ILE A 233 -20.40 -20.22 5.86
N PRO A 234 -20.16 -19.06 6.50
CA PRO A 234 -21.07 -18.53 7.51
C PRO A 234 -22.48 -18.26 6.98
N ALA A 235 -23.48 -18.90 7.57
CA ALA A 235 -24.89 -18.72 7.25
C ALA A 235 -25.63 -17.98 8.37
N ARG A 236 -26.86 -17.50 8.11
CA ARG A 236 -27.67 -16.78 9.12
C ARG A 236 -27.87 -17.57 10.41
N ARG A 237 -27.83 -18.91 10.36
CA ARG A 237 -27.95 -19.83 11.50
C ARG A 237 -27.03 -21.04 11.31
N GLY A 238 -25.74 -20.86 11.55
CA GLY A 238 -24.74 -21.93 11.45
C GLY A 238 -23.78 -21.70 10.29
N PHE A 239 -23.41 -22.78 9.61
CA PHE A 239 -22.53 -22.76 8.45
C PHE A 239 -23.08 -23.70 7.40
N ASP A 240 -22.92 -23.32 6.13
CA ASP A 240 -23.17 -24.22 5.00
C ASP A 240 -21.86 -24.96 4.72
N ARG A 241 -21.91 -26.30 4.74
CA ARG A 241 -20.76 -27.17 4.44
C ARG A 241 -20.70 -27.41 2.94
N ILE A 242 -19.59 -27.01 2.33
CA ILE A 242 -19.41 -27.11 0.88
C ILE A 242 -18.20 -27.96 0.58
N LEU A 243 -18.38 -29.01 -0.21
CA LEU A 243 -17.29 -29.82 -0.73
C LEU A 243 -16.75 -29.16 -2.01
N VAL A 244 -15.51 -28.68 -1.98
CA VAL A 244 -14.84 -28.08 -3.13
C VAL A 244 -13.95 -29.12 -3.78
N ARG A 245 -14.22 -29.43 -5.05
CA ARG A 245 -13.40 -30.29 -5.89
C ARG A 245 -12.72 -29.47 -6.98
N GLY A 246 -11.40 -29.32 -6.91
CA GLY A 246 -10.62 -28.60 -7.92
C GLY A 246 -9.98 -29.54 -8.93
N ILE A 247 -10.07 -29.20 -10.22
CA ILE A 247 -9.59 -30.04 -11.33
C ILE A 247 -8.60 -29.26 -12.20
N ALA A 248 -7.47 -29.88 -12.53
CA ALA A 248 -6.44 -29.25 -13.36
C ALA A 248 -6.87 -29.08 -14.83
N GLY A 249 -7.67 -30.03 -15.32
CA GLY A 249 -8.10 -30.15 -16.71
C GLY A 249 -9.50 -29.59 -16.99
N GLU A 250 -10.03 -30.01 -18.13
CA GLU A 250 -11.42 -29.77 -18.50
C GLU A 250 -12.35 -30.64 -17.65
N VAL A 251 -13.40 -30.02 -17.12
CA VAL A 251 -14.42 -30.72 -16.33
C VAL A 251 -15.26 -31.58 -17.25
N GLN A 252 -15.31 -32.87 -16.94
CA GLN A 252 -16.10 -33.88 -17.63
C GLN A 252 -17.30 -34.33 -16.80
N LEU A 253 -18.23 -35.05 -17.43
CA LEU A 253 -19.41 -35.60 -16.75
C LEU A 253 -19.01 -36.58 -15.63
N ALA A 254 -17.91 -37.33 -15.80
CA ALA A 254 -17.40 -38.23 -14.77
C ALA A 254 -17.03 -37.48 -13.48
N ASP A 255 -16.51 -36.26 -13.60
CA ASP A 255 -16.12 -35.44 -12.45
C ASP A 255 -17.33 -34.93 -11.67
N VAL A 256 -18.41 -34.58 -12.37
CA VAL A 256 -19.69 -34.16 -11.74
C VAL A 256 -20.32 -35.33 -10.98
N VAL A 257 -20.27 -36.54 -11.54
CA VAL A 257 -20.75 -37.75 -10.87
C VAL A 257 -19.87 -38.09 -9.65
N ALA A 258 -18.55 -37.97 -9.77
CA ALA A 258 -17.63 -38.17 -8.66
C ALA A 258 -17.86 -37.17 -7.53
N LEU A 259 -18.07 -35.89 -7.87
CA LEU A 259 -18.42 -34.86 -6.90
C LEU A 259 -19.72 -35.19 -6.15
N ARG A 260 -20.76 -35.63 -6.87
CA ARG A 260 -22.03 -36.05 -6.25
C ARG A 260 -21.80 -37.15 -5.21
N GLN A 261 -21.00 -38.15 -5.55
CA GLN A 261 -20.67 -39.25 -4.63
C GLN A 261 -19.92 -38.75 -3.39
N SER A 262 -18.93 -37.87 -3.57
CA SER A 262 -18.19 -37.27 -2.45
C SER A 262 -19.11 -36.45 -1.55
N VAL A 263 -20.03 -35.65 -2.11
CA VAL A 263 -21.02 -34.86 -1.37
C VAL A 263 -21.95 -35.76 -0.55
N GLU A 264 -22.48 -36.83 -1.15
CA GLU A 264 -23.34 -37.80 -0.46
C GLU A 264 -22.57 -38.55 0.65
N GLN A 265 -21.31 -38.90 0.41
CA GLN A 265 -20.47 -39.62 1.37
C GLN A 265 -20.09 -38.74 2.58
N GLN A 266 -19.77 -37.47 2.35
CA GLN A 266 -19.37 -36.52 3.39
C GLN A 266 -20.56 -35.77 4.01
N ASN A 267 -21.76 -35.98 3.47
CA ASN A 267 -23.01 -35.34 3.89
C ASN A 267 -22.88 -33.81 3.97
N THR A 268 -22.39 -33.20 2.88
CA THR A 268 -22.26 -31.75 2.73
C THR A 268 -23.54 -31.16 2.14
N ASP A 269 -23.76 -29.86 2.37
CA ASP A 269 -24.96 -29.16 1.90
C ASP A 269 -24.87 -28.87 0.40
N GLU A 270 -23.67 -28.53 -0.07
CA GLU A 270 -23.38 -28.25 -1.48
C GLU A 270 -22.06 -28.89 -1.94
N GLY A 271 -21.90 -28.99 -3.26
CA GLY A 271 -20.66 -29.41 -3.92
C GLY A 271 -20.26 -28.40 -4.99
N TRP A 272 -19.04 -27.86 -4.91
CA TRP A 272 -18.51 -26.93 -5.89
C TRP A 272 -17.38 -27.59 -6.66
N LEU A 273 -17.54 -27.64 -7.98
CA LEU A 273 -16.51 -28.12 -8.88
C LEU A 273 -15.82 -26.93 -9.54
N VAL A 274 -14.51 -26.79 -9.34
CA VAL A 274 -13.75 -25.63 -9.82
C VAL A 274 -12.64 -26.05 -10.78
N THR A 275 -12.52 -25.37 -11.92
CA THR A 275 -11.43 -25.55 -12.88
C THR A 275 -10.78 -24.21 -13.22
N ALA A 276 -9.50 -24.23 -13.63
CA ALA A 276 -8.82 -23.04 -14.11
C ALA A 276 -9.23 -22.62 -15.54
N ARG A 277 -9.75 -23.55 -16.37
CA ARG A 277 -9.90 -23.31 -17.81
C ARG A 277 -11.32 -23.45 -18.32
N ARG A 278 -11.84 -24.68 -18.45
CA ARG A 278 -13.06 -24.92 -19.23
C ARG A 278 -13.93 -26.05 -18.70
N LEU A 279 -15.23 -25.87 -18.89
CA LEU A 279 -16.28 -26.81 -18.56
C LEU A 279 -16.81 -27.43 -19.84
N SER A 280 -16.92 -28.76 -19.90
CA SER A 280 -17.57 -29.41 -21.05
C SER A 280 -19.08 -29.10 -21.07
N PRO A 281 -19.72 -28.96 -22.24
CA PRO A 281 -21.17 -28.76 -22.32
C PRO A 281 -21.96 -29.86 -21.58
N SER A 282 -21.52 -31.11 -21.70
CA SER A 282 -22.15 -32.24 -21.00
C SER A 282 -22.08 -32.12 -19.48
N ALA A 283 -21.00 -31.55 -18.92
CA ALA A 283 -20.90 -31.30 -17.49
C ALA A 283 -21.86 -30.18 -17.04
N ARG A 284 -22.03 -29.13 -17.85
CA ARG A 284 -23.00 -28.06 -17.57
C ARG A 284 -24.43 -28.58 -17.60
N ASP A 285 -24.80 -29.32 -18.64
CA ASP A 285 -26.13 -29.92 -18.78
C ASP A 285 -26.45 -30.90 -17.63
N GLU A 286 -25.43 -31.62 -17.13
CA GLU A 286 -25.59 -32.52 -15.99
C GLU A 286 -25.91 -31.75 -14.71
N VAL A 287 -25.19 -30.66 -14.41
CA VAL A 287 -25.41 -29.85 -13.21
C VAL A 287 -26.78 -29.16 -13.21
N GLU A 288 -27.31 -28.78 -14.38
CA GLU A 288 -28.65 -28.18 -14.51
C GLU A 288 -29.81 -29.14 -14.20
N LYS A 289 -29.55 -30.46 -14.11
CA LYS A 289 -30.58 -31.44 -13.78
C LYS A 289 -31.13 -31.23 -12.38
N ARG A 290 -32.42 -31.51 -12.20
CA ARG A 290 -33.11 -31.35 -10.90
C ARG A 290 -32.49 -32.15 -9.75
N GLU A 291 -31.85 -33.27 -10.06
CA GLU A 291 -31.17 -34.15 -9.11
C GLU A 291 -29.87 -33.54 -8.57
N ASN A 292 -29.27 -32.59 -9.31
CA ASN A 292 -27.96 -31.97 -9.01
C ASN A 292 -28.07 -30.52 -8.54
N ARG A 293 -29.22 -30.09 -8.03
CA ARG A 293 -29.47 -28.69 -7.64
C ARG A 293 -28.54 -28.13 -6.56
N HIS A 294 -27.83 -29.00 -5.86
CA HIS A 294 -26.86 -28.67 -4.81
C HIS A 294 -25.41 -28.73 -5.31
N LEU A 295 -25.21 -29.05 -6.60
CA LEU A 295 -23.91 -29.08 -7.24
C LEU A 295 -23.75 -27.84 -8.11
N PHE A 296 -22.55 -27.28 -8.13
CA PHE A 296 -22.20 -26.12 -8.91
C PHE A 296 -20.88 -26.34 -9.63
N CYS A 297 -20.75 -25.78 -10.83
CA CYS A 297 -19.55 -25.87 -11.65
C CYS A 297 -19.09 -24.46 -12.01
N TYR A 298 -17.85 -24.13 -11.63
CA TYR A 298 -17.26 -22.82 -11.82
C TYR A 298 -15.93 -22.94 -12.55
N THR A 299 -15.62 -21.99 -13.43
CA THR A 299 -14.22 -21.64 -13.60
C THR A 299 -13.77 -20.81 -12.40
N PHE A 300 -12.47 -20.76 -12.12
CA PHE A 300 -11.97 -19.94 -11.02
C PHE A 300 -12.40 -18.47 -11.16
N ASP A 301 -12.41 -17.92 -12.38
CA ASP A 301 -12.88 -16.56 -12.63
C ASP A 301 -14.39 -16.38 -12.37
N ASP A 302 -15.22 -17.41 -12.63
CA ASP A 302 -16.65 -17.34 -12.34
C ASP A 302 -16.91 -17.32 -10.81
N LEU A 303 -16.09 -18.04 -10.04
CA LEU A 303 -16.18 -18.04 -8.59
C LEU A 303 -15.80 -16.69 -7.98
N LEU A 304 -14.85 -15.97 -8.59
CA LEU A 304 -14.49 -14.61 -8.17
C LEU A 304 -15.65 -13.63 -8.42
N ASP A 305 -16.35 -13.76 -9.55
CA ASP A 305 -17.48 -12.90 -9.93
C ASP A 305 -18.64 -12.97 -8.92
N GLU A 306 -18.87 -14.14 -8.29
CA GLU A 306 -19.92 -14.30 -7.26
C GLU A 306 -19.74 -13.36 -6.06
N THR A 307 -18.50 -12.98 -5.75
CA THR A 307 -18.21 -12.05 -4.65
C THR A 307 -17.94 -10.64 -5.17
N ALA A 308 -17.22 -10.51 -6.28
CA ALA A 308 -16.73 -9.24 -6.81
C ALA A 308 -17.46 -8.85 -8.11
N ASP A 309 -18.65 -8.25 -7.96
CA ASP A 309 -19.44 -7.79 -9.11
C ASP A 309 -19.00 -6.40 -9.60
N PHE A 310 -18.34 -6.38 -10.76
CA PHE A 310 -17.90 -5.15 -11.45
C PHE A 310 -18.90 -4.64 -12.51
N SER A 311 -20.10 -5.19 -12.62
CA SER A 311 -21.06 -4.88 -13.69
C SER A 311 -21.41 -3.39 -13.78
N ASN A 312 -21.56 -2.72 -12.63
CA ASN A 312 -21.83 -1.28 -12.59
C ASN A 312 -20.66 -0.45 -13.13
N TYR A 313 -19.43 -0.85 -12.81
CA TYR A 313 -18.23 -0.19 -13.34
C TYR A 313 -18.10 -0.40 -14.86
N ILE A 314 -18.35 -1.62 -15.34
CA ILE A 314 -18.32 -1.95 -16.77
C ILE A 314 -19.31 -1.05 -17.54
N THR A 315 -20.55 -0.94 -17.02
CA THR A 315 -21.59 -0.08 -17.60
C THR A 315 -21.17 1.38 -17.61
N TRP A 316 -20.56 1.86 -16.52
CA TRP A 316 -20.05 3.23 -16.43
C TRP A 316 -18.92 3.49 -17.44
N LEU A 317 -17.95 2.59 -17.56
CA LEU A 317 -16.81 2.76 -18.47
C LEU A 317 -17.29 2.82 -19.93
N GLU A 318 -18.22 1.92 -20.30
CA GLU A 318 -18.85 1.94 -21.62
C GLU A 318 -19.55 3.28 -21.91
N ALA A 319 -20.33 3.79 -20.94
CA ALA A 319 -21.00 5.08 -21.08
C ALA A 319 -19.99 6.23 -21.25
N GLN A 320 -18.91 6.26 -20.46
CA GLN A 320 -17.87 7.30 -20.57
C GLN A 320 -17.21 7.32 -21.96
N VAL A 321 -16.92 6.16 -22.52
CA VAL A 321 -16.28 6.02 -23.84
C VAL A 321 -17.22 6.48 -24.95
N LYS A 322 -18.50 6.08 -24.87
CA LYS A 322 -19.53 6.45 -25.84
C LYS A 322 -19.88 7.93 -25.80
N ASP A 323 -20.16 8.48 -24.61
CA ASP A 323 -20.58 9.88 -24.44
C ASP A 323 -19.49 10.87 -24.90
N LYS A 324 -18.21 10.51 -24.70
CA LYS A 324 -17.07 11.31 -25.15
C LYS A 324 -16.70 11.06 -26.62
N GLY A 325 -17.31 10.07 -27.29
CA GLY A 325 -17.00 9.69 -28.66
C GLY A 325 -15.57 9.16 -28.85
N ILE A 326 -14.97 8.57 -27.80
CA ILE A 326 -13.56 8.17 -27.81
C ILE A 326 -13.32 7.10 -28.88
N GLU A 327 -14.22 6.14 -29.02
CA GLU A 327 -14.12 5.07 -30.03
C GLU A 327 -13.97 5.62 -31.46
N GLN A 328 -14.62 6.75 -31.77
CA GLN A 328 -14.67 7.31 -33.12
C GLN A 328 -13.60 8.38 -33.36
N MET A 329 -13.23 9.11 -32.31
CA MET A 329 -12.36 10.30 -32.43
C MET A 329 -10.96 10.11 -31.84
N TYR A 330 -10.66 8.95 -31.23
CA TYR A 330 -9.33 8.69 -30.68
C TYR A 330 -8.27 8.64 -31.78
N VAL A 331 -7.17 9.35 -31.54
CA VAL A 331 -6.00 9.37 -32.40
C VAL A 331 -4.90 8.57 -31.71
N PRO A 332 -4.39 7.48 -32.32
CA PRO A 332 -3.31 6.69 -31.73
C PRO A 332 -2.07 7.53 -31.45
N LEU A 333 -1.49 7.35 -30.25
CA LEU A 333 -0.36 8.14 -29.78
C LEU A 333 0.94 7.35 -29.88
N ALA A 334 1.97 7.94 -30.49
CA ALA A 334 3.33 7.44 -30.35
C ALA A 334 3.88 7.79 -28.97
N CYS A 335 4.76 6.95 -28.43
CA CYS A 335 5.45 7.23 -27.17
C CYS A 335 6.97 7.07 -27.31
N THR A 336 7.69 7.63 -26.34
CA THR A 336 9.13 7.46 -26.22
C THR A 336 9.47 6.97 -24.83
N LYS A 337 10.43 6.05 -24.74
CA LYS A 337 10.99 5.56 -23.49
C LYS A 337 12.43 5.98 -23.40
N GLU A 338 12.76 6.74 -22.37
CA GLU A 338 14.14 7.12 -22.08
C GLU A 338 14.79 6.07 -21.17
N GLU A 339 15.99 5.65 -21.55
CA GLU A 339 16.82 4.76 -20.75
C GLU A 339 17.90 5.58 -20.06
N PHE A 340 18.03 5.41 -18.75
CA PHE A 340 19.01 6.11 -17.94
C PHE A 340 19.99 5.12 -17.34
N ASP A 341 21.25 5.52 -17.28
CA ASP A 341 22.27 4.80 -16.55
C ASP A 341 21.94 4.81 -15.05
N PRO A 342 21.91 3.65 -14.38
CA PRO A 342 21.45 3.56 -13.00
C PRO A 342 22.35 4.32 -12.01
N VAL A 343 23.62 4.51 -12.33
CA VAL A 343 24.63 5.13 -11.45
C VAL A 343 24.79 6.62 -11.75
N SER A 344 25.13 6.95 -13.00
CA SER A 344 25.40 8.32 -13.44
C SER A 344 24.13 9.15 -13.68
N LYS A 345 22.96 8.49 -13.75
CA LYS A 345 21.67 9.09 -14.10
C LYS A 345 21.67 9.81 -15.46
N GLN A 346 22.66 9.54 -16.30
CA GLN A 346 22.71 10.10 -17.65
C GLN A 346 21.80 9.30 -18.58
N ARG A 347 21.17 10.00 -19.53
CA ARG A 347 20.32 9.36 -20.54
C ARG A 347 21.20 8.60 -21.52
N LEU A 348 21.04 7.28 -21.57
CA LEU A 348 21.77 6.37 -22.45
C LEU A 348 21.14 6.30 -23.84
N ALA A 349 19.82 6.13 -23.91
CA ALA A 349 19.09 5.94 -25.15
C ALA A 349 17.66 6.47 -25.05
N VAL A 350 17.04 6.68 -26.22
CA VAL A 350 15.61 6.98 -26.34
C VAL A 350 15.03 6.05 -27.40
N SER A 351 14.17 5.14 -26.95
CA SER A 351 13.41 4.25 -27.82
C SER A 351 12.09 4.91 -28.19
N ARG A 352 11.73 4.91 -29.47
CA ARG A 352 10.47 5.47 -29.97
C ARG A 352 9.58 4.33 -30.44
N TYR A 353 8.35 4.33 -29.95
CA TYR A 353 7.31 3.37 -30.32
C TYR A 353 6.26 4.10 -31.16
N ASP A 354 6.14 3.70 -32.42
CA ASP A 354 5.22 4.30 -33.39
C ASP A 354 4.25 3.25 -33.98
N GLN A 355 3.67 3.52 -35.14
CA GLN A 355 2.75 2.61 -35.81
C GLN A 355 3.30 1.19 -35.98
N ARG A 356 4.61 1.05 -36.19
CA ARG A 356 5.27 -0.25 -36.39
C ARG A 356 5.20 -1.14 -35.15
N ASP A 357 5.14 -0.52 -33.98
CA ASP A 357 5.12 -1.18 -32.68
C ASP A 357 3.70 -1.27 -32.10
N GLY A 358 2.68 -0.87 -32.87
CA GLY A 358 1.31 -0.79 -32.38
C GLY A 358 1.02 0.43 -31.51
N TRP A 359 1.78 1.52 -31.69
CA TRP A 359 1.68 2.76 -30.90
C TRP A 359 1.94 2.53 -29.41
N ILE A 360 1.54 3.48 -28.56
CA ILE A 360 1.61 3.31 -27.11
C ILE A 360 0.83 2.08 -26.62
N ASP A 361 -0.27 1.73 -27.29
CA ASP A 361 -1.11 0.57 -26.98
C ASP A 361 -0.30 -0.73 -27.03
N GLY A 362 0.46 -0.95 -28.11
CA GLY A 362 1.34 -2.11 -28.26
C GLY A 362 2.48 -2.14 -27.25
N TYR A 363 3.00 -0.98 -26.85
CA TYR A 363 3.97 -0.90 -25.75
C TYR A 363 3.36 -1.34 -24.41
N VAL A 364 2.13 -0.92 -24.11
CA VAL A 364 1.45 -1.31 -22.86
C VAL A 364 1.08 -2.79 -22.88
N ASP A 365 0.67 -3.35 -24.02
CA ASP A 365 0.44 -4.79 -24.17
C ASP A 365 1.72 -5.59 -23.84
N LEU A 366 2.88 -5.21 -24.39
CA LEU A 366 4.16 -5.85 -24.08
C LEU A 366 4.60 -5.65 -22.62
N TRP A 367 4.24 -4.51 -22.02
CA TRP A 367 4.52 -4.22 -20.61
C TRP A 367 3.67 -5.08 -19.68
N LEU A 368 2.39 -5.29 -20.01
CA LEU A 368 1.47 -6.14 -19.25
C LEU A 368 1.88 -7.62 -19.24
N ASP A 369 2.51 -8.07 -20.33
CA ASP A 369 3.03 -9.44 -20.45
C ASP A 369 4.38 -9.64 -19.72
N ASP A 370 5.01 -8.57 -19.22
CA ASP A 370 6.31 -8.63 -18.53
C ASP A 370 6.13 -8.90 -17.02
N PRO A 371 6.51 -10.10 -16.50
CA PRO A 371 6.25 -10.47 -15.11
C PRO A 371 7.09 -9.69 -14.09
N VAL A 372 8.09 -8.91 -14.52
CA VAL A 372 9.02 -8.18 -13.64
C VAL A 372 8.61 -6.72 -13.43
N LYS A 373 7.67 -6.20 -14.23
CA LYS A 373 7.27 -4.79 -14.16
C LYS A 373 5.89 -4.63 -13.56
N GLU A 374 5.84 -3.94 -12.42
CA GLU A 374 4.60 -3.78 -11.65
C GLU A 374 4.00 -2.37 -11.76
N HIS A 375 4.76 -1.39 -12.30
CA HIS A 375 4.30 0.00 -12.42
C HIS A 375 4.74 0.67 -13.73
N LEU A 376 3.82 1.42 -14.37
CA LEU A 376 4.08 2.23 -15.55
C LEU A 376 3.62 3.68 -15.33
N SER A 377 4.53 4.63 -15.50
CA SER A 377 4.21 6.06 -15.52
C SER A 377 4.17 6.59 -16.95
N VAL A 378 3.00 7.01 -17.40
CA VAL A 378 2.83 7.68 -18.71
C VAL A 378 2.87 9.19 -18.53
N LEU A 379 3.88 9.82 -19.12
CA LEU A 379 4.11 11.27 -19.05
C LEU A 379 3.78 11.94 -20.37
N GLY A 380 3.29 13.16 -20.31
CA GLY A 380 2.98 13.97 -21.49
C GLY A 380 2.52 15.36 -21.10
N GLU A 381 2.60 16.31 -22.01
CA GLU A 381 2.15 17.69 -21.79
C GLU A 381 0.61 17.78 -21.64
N PHE A 382 0.12 18.92 -21.17
CA PHE A 382 -1.32 19.15 -21.08
C PHE A 382 -1.96 19.09 -22.49
N GLY A 383 -3.07 18.37 -22.61
CA GLY A 383 -3.79 18.25 -23.89
C GLY A 383 -3.23 17.21 -24.87
N THR A 384 -2.17 16.46 -24.53
CA THR A 384 -1.60 15.42 -25.42
C THR A 384 -2.47 14.16 -25.56
N GLY A 385 -3.62 14.10 -24.90
CA GLY A 385 -4.55 12.96 -24.97
C GLY A 385 -4.37 11.87 -23.92
N LYS A 386 -3.63 12.11 -22.82
CA LYS A 386 -3.40 11.11 -21.74
C LYS A 386 -4.69 10.48 -21.20
N THR A 387 -5.66 11.31 -20.82
CA THR A 387 -6.99 10.85 -20.36
C THR A 387 -7.70 10.04 -21.45
N TRP A 388 -7.67 10.51 -22.70
CA TRP A 388 -8.28 9.77 -23.81
C TRP A 388 -7.63 8.42 -24.05
N PHE A 389 -6.29 8.35 -23.94
CA PHE A 389 -5.55 7.09 -23.99
C PHE A 389 -5.95 6.15 -22.85
N ALA A 390 -6.02 6.63 -21.60
CA ALA A 390 -6.42 5.83 -20.45
C ALA A 390 -7.80 5.17 -20.66
N PHE A 391 -8.80 5.95 -21.10
CA PHE A 391 -10.13 5.43 -21.40
C PHE A 391 -10.16 4.53 -22.65
N HIS A 392 -9.43 4.88 -23.70
CA HIS A 392 -9.35 4.08 -24.92
C HIS A 392 -8.74 2.70 -24.63
N TYR A 393 -7.60 2.68 -23.95
CA TYR A 393 -6.91 1.44 -23.63
C TYR A 393 -7.73 0.58 -22.66
N ALA A 394 -8.32 1.18 -21.63
CA ALA A 394 -9.23 0.49 -20.73
C ALA A 394 -10.43 -0.12 -21.46
N TRP A 395 -11.01 0.59 -22.43
CA TRP A 395 -12.09 0.06 -23.26
C TRP A 395 -11.64 -1.16 -24.07
N THR A 396 -10.51 -1.05 -24.76
CA THR A 396 -9.95 -2.15 -25.56
C THR A 396 -9.64 -3.37 -24.68
N ALA A 397 -9.03 -3.17 -23.52
CA ALA A 397 -8.76 -4.23 -22.56
C ALA A 397 -10.06 -4.85 -21.98
N LEU A 398 -11.08 -4.04 -21.73
CA LEU A 398 -12.38 -4.52 -21.28
C LEU A 398 -13.08 -5.36 -22.35
N GLN A 399 -12.99 -4.99 -23.63
CA GLN A 399 -13.54 -5.81 -24.72
C GLN A 399 -12.87 -7.18 -24.78
N ARG A 400 -11.53 -7.24 -24.65
CA ARG A 400 -10.78 -8.50 -24.56
C ARG A 400 -11.22 -9.32 -23.34
N TYR A 401 -11.46 -8.67 -22.20
CA TYR A 401 -11.97 -9.30 -20.98
C TYR A 401 -13.36 -9.93 -21.19
N LEU A 402 -14.29 -9.19 -21.79
CA LEU A 402 -15.65 -9.66 -22.05
C LEU A 402 -15.69 -10.78 -23.10
N GLU A 403 -14.87 -10.69 -24.14
CA GLU A 403 -14.72 -11.75 -25.15
C GLU A 403 -14.15 -13.04 -24.52
N ALA A 404 -13.16 -12.92 -23.64
CA ALA A 404 -12.61 -14.06 -22.90
C ALA A 404 -13.66 -14.71 -21.98
N LYS A 405 -14.44 -13.89 -21.27
CA LYS A 405 -15.57 -14.34 -20.43
C LYS A 405 -16.62 -15.08 -21.26
N GLN A 406 -17.00 -14.56 -22.44
CA GLN A 406 -17.97 -15.21 -23.32
C GLN A 406 -17.46 -16.54 -23.88
N ARG A 407 -16.17 -16.62 -24.22
CA ARG A 407 -15.54 -17.84 -24.74
C ARG A 407 -15.24 -18.88 -23.67
N GLY A 408 -15.29 -18.52 -22.39
CA GLY A 408 -14.92 -19.39 -21.28
C GLY A 408 -13.43 -19.75 -21.32
N VAL A 409 -12.57 -18.78 -21.63
CA VAL A 409 -11.11 -18.90 -21.53
C VAL A 409 -10.60 -18.02 -20.38
N GLN A 410 -9.34 -18.21 -20.00
CA GLN A 410 -8.71 -17.40 -18.95
C GLN A 410 -8.85 -15.92 -19.27
N ARG A 411 -9.38 -15.16 -18.31
CA ARG A 411 -9.65 -13.73 -18.50
C ARG A 411 -8.36 -12.91 -18.31
N PRO A 412 -8.10 -11.91 -19.16
CA PRO A 412 -7.04 -10.92 -18.92
C PRO A 412 -7.38 -10.08 -17.69
N ARG A 413 -6.47 -9.17 -17.31
CA ARG A 413 -6.69 -8.24 -16.20
C ARG A 413 -7.89 -7.32 -16.49
N LEU A 414 -8.78 -7.15 -15.52
CA LEU A 414 -9.91 -6.22 -15.62
C LEU A 414 -9.40 -4.77 -15.45
N PRO A 415 -9.54 -3.88 -16.45
CA PRO A 415 -9.06 -2.51 -16.35
C PRO A 415 -9.98 -1.66 -15.46
N LEU A 416 -9.42 -0.99 -14.45
CA LEU A 416 -10.11 -0.07 -13.54
C LEU A 416 -9.54 1.35 -13.70
N VAL A 417 -10.29 2.22 -14.38
CA VAL A 417 -9.94 3.63 -14.58
C VAL A 417 -10.39 4.44 -13.37
N ILE A 418 -9.43 4.96 -12.61
CA ILE A 418 -9.65 5.76 -11.41
C ILE A 418 -9.25 7.20 -11.72
N THR A 419 -10.25 8.06 -11.87
CA THR A 419 -10.10 9.51 -12.06
C THR A 419 -9.73 10.18 -10.75
N LEU A 420 -8.44 10.44 -10.56
CA LEU A 420 -7.89 10.99 -9.31
C LEU A 420 -8.42 12.38 -8.96
N ARG A 421 -8.92 13.13 -9.95
CA ARG A 421 -9.59 14.42 -9.76
C ARG A 421 -10.76 14.33 -8.76
N ASP A 422 -11.51 13.23 -8.79
CA ASP A 422 -12.69 13.05 -7.94
C ASP A 422 -12.31 12.86 -6.46
N TYR A 423 -11.04 12.57 -6.20
CA TYR A 423 -10.49 12.29 -4.89
C TYR A 423 -9.42 13.29 -4.45
N SER A 424 -9.44 14.52 -4.99
CA SER A 424 -8.44 15.56 -4.71
C SER A 424 -8.30 15.95 -3.22
N LYS A 425 -9.22 15.51 -2.35
CA LYS A 425 -9.20 15.72 -0.90
C LYS A 425 -8.86 14.46 -0.10
N ALA A 426 -8.75 13.30 -0.74
CA ALA A 426 -8.41 12.05 -0.07
C ALA A 426 -6.98 12.13 0.49
N LEU A 427 -6.83 11.72 1.75
CA LEU A 427 -5.53 11.78 2.45
C LEU A 427 -4.66 10.53 2.20
N ASN A 428 -5.25 9.43 1.70
CA ASN A 428 -4.60 8.15 1.44
C ASN A 428 -5.29 7.40 0.29
N VAL A 429 -4.60 6.38 -0.24
CA VAL A 429 -5.11 5.56 -1.35
C VAL A 429 -6.32 4.69 -0.96
N GLU A 430 -6.40 4.25 0.30
CA GLU A 430 -7.54 3.48 0.81
C GLU A 430 -8.85 4.26 0.66
N ASN A 431 -8.85 5.57 0.92
CA ASN A 431 -10.04 6.40 0.73
C ASN A 431 -10.39 6.60 -0.76
N VAL A 432 -9.38 6.65 -1.65
CA VAL A 432 -9.60 6.70 -3.10
C VAL A 432 -10.29 5.42 -3.55
N LEU A 433 -9.77 4.26 -3.15
CA LEU A 433 -10.31 2.95 -3.50
C LEU A 433 -11.70 2.73 -2.88
N ALA A 434 -11.89 3.08 -1.61
CA ALA A 434 -13.20 2.99 -0.96
C ALA A 434 -14.23 3.89 -1.66
N GLY A 435 -13.86 5.11 -2.04
CA GLY A 435 -14.70 5.99 -2.82
C GLY A 435 -15.05 5.40 -4.19
N PHE A 436 -14.06 4.83 -4.88
CA PHE A 436 -14.23 4.19 -6.18
C PHE A 436 -15.18 2.99 -6.10
N PHE A 437 -14.90 2.02 -5.24
CA PHE A 437 -15.69 0.81 -5.12
C PHE A 437 -17.07 1.10 -4.55
N PHE A 438 -17.18 1.73 -3.38
CA PHE A 438 -18.47 1.88 -2.72
C PHE A 438 -19.30 3.05 -3.25
N SER A 439 -18.70 4.23 -3.43
CA SER A 439 -19.47 5.46 -3.69
C SER A 439 -19.81 5.62 -5.17
N ASN A 440 -18.85 5.35 -6.06
CA ASN A 440 -19.03 5.59 -7.50
C ASN A 440 -19.65 4.41 -8.23
N HIS A 441 -19.26 3.19 -7.87
CA HIS A 441 -19.64 1.98 -8.60
C HIS A 441 -20.48 0.98 -7.79
N ASN A 442 -20.73 1.24 -6.51
CA ASN A 442 -21.51 0.36 -5.62
C ASN A 442 -21.04 -1.11 -5.66
N ILE A 443 -19.74 -1.32 -5.77
CA ILE A 443 -19.05 -2.60 -5.71
C ILE A 443 -18.84 -2.94 -4.24
N ARG A 444 -19.42 -4.04 -3.79
CA ARG A 444 -19.42 -4.47 -2.38
C ARG A 444 -18.21 -5.35 -2.06
N ILE A 445 -17.00 -4.82 -2.24
CA ILE A 445 -15.76 -5.51 -1.87
C ILE A 445 -15.07 -4.80 -0.71
N ASN A 446 -14.51 -5.56 0.22
CA ASN A 446 -13.65 -5.01 1.27
C ASN A 446 -12.20 -4.84 0.77
N SER A 447 -11.34 -4.21 1.57
CA SER A 447 -9.94 -3.98 1.20
C SER A 447 -9.15 -5.28 1.00
N GLU A 448 -9.44 -6.31 1.79
CA GLU A 448 -8.71 -7.58 1.73
C GLU A 448 -9.02 -8.34 0.43
N VAL A 449 -10.29 -8.36 0.02
CA VAL A 449 -10.75 -8.90 -1.26
C VAL A 449 -10.12 -8.14 -2.43
N PHE A 450 -10.08 -6.81 -2.37
CA PHE A 450 -9.40 -6.00 -3.37
C PHE A 450 -7.90 -6.35 -3.46
N ASP A 451 -7.20 -6.37 -2.33
CA ASP A 451 -5.77 -6.66 -2.28
C ASP A 451 -5.47 -8.07 -2.82
N GLN A 452 -6.34 -9.04 -2.53
CA GLN A 452 -6.21 -10.40 -3.03
C GLN A 452 -6.43 -10.47 -4.56
N LEU A 453 -7.47 -9.82 -5.09
CA LEU A 453 -7.69 -9.73 -6.54
C LEU A 453 -6.51 -9.05 -7.26
N ASN A 454 -5.96 -8.00 -6.65
CA ASN A 454 -4.83 -7.27 -7.17
C ASN A 454 -3.57 -8.15 -7.18
N ARG A 455 -3.21 -8.81 -6.08
CA ARG A 455 -2.07 -9.76 -5.99
C ARG A 455 -2.19 -10.94 -6.95
N MET A 456 -3.41 -11.38 -7.23
CA MET A 456 -3.68 -12.45 -8.19
C MET A 456 -3.56 -11.99 -9.65
N GLY A 457 -3.23 -10.71 -9.90
CA GLY A 457 -3.13 -10.14 -11.23
C GLY A 457 -4.46 -10.10 -11.97
N LYS A 458 -5.59 -9.99 -11.24
CA LYS A 458 -6.93 -9.93 -11.84
C LYS A 458 -7.35 -8.52 -12.23
N LEU A 459 -6.65 -7.50 -11.71
CA LEU A 459 -6.97 -6.08 -11.91
C LEU A 459 -5.85 -5.37 -12.66
N LEU A 460 -6.21 -4.40 -13.49
CA LEU A 460 -5.30 -3.42 -14.08
C LEU A 460 -5.73 -2.04 -13.62
N LEU A 461 -4.98 -1.45 -12.70
CA LEU A 461 -5.31 -0.13 -12.14
C LEU A 461 -4.76 0.98 -13.03
N ILE A 462 -5.63 1.86 -13.53
CA ILE A 462 -5.27 2.99 -14.38
C ILE A 462 -5.65 4.28 -13.65
N PHE A 463 -4.66 4.96 -13.10
CA PHE A 463 -4.85 6.24 -12.43
C PHE A 463 -4.71 7.40 -13.41
N ASP A 464 -5.78 8.17 -13.62
CA ASP A 464 -5.80 9.35 -14.51
C ASP A 464 -5.93 10.66 -13.71
N GLY A 465 -5.29 11.73 -14.18
CA GLY A 465 -5.40 13.06 -13.58
C GLY A 465 -4.56 13.27 -12.30
N PHE A 466 -3.35 12.70 -12.23
CA PHE A 466 -2.45 12.86 -11.07
C PHE A 466 -2.07 14.33 -10.79
N ASP A 467 -1.86 15.12 -11.85
CA ASP A 467 -1.59 16.56 -11.76
C ASP A 467 -2.78 17.36 -11.20
N GLU A 468 -4.01 16.90 -11.43
CA GLU A 468 -5.23 17.52 -10.91
C GLU A 468 -5.41 17.33 -9.39
N MET A 469 -4.81 16.30 -8.79
CA MET A 469 -4.69 16.20 -7.32
C MET A 469 -3.75 17.26 -6.73
N ALA A 470 -2.80 17.76 -7.53
CA ALA A 470 -1.68 18.58 -7.10
C ALA A 470 -1.87 20.09 -7.35
N ALA A 471 -3.02 20.53 -7.87
CA ALA A 471 -3.26 21.89 -8.36
C ALA A 471 -3.04 23.05 -7.34
N LYS A 472 -2.78 22.75 -6.06
CA LYS A 472 -2.42 23.72 -5.00
C LYS A 472 -1.34 23.23 -4.02
N VAL A 473 -0.51 22.28 -4.45
CA VAL A 473 0.20 21.38 -3.53
C VAL A 473 1.73 21.53 -3.67
N ASN A 474 2.47 21.52 -2.55
CA ASN A 474 3.95 21.64 -2.56
C ASN A 474 4.59 20.37 -3.17
N ARG A 475 5.77 20.47 -3.81
CA ARG A 475 6.53 19.34 -4.41
C ARG A 475 6.62 18.12 -3.49
N GLN A 476 6.81 18.34 -2.19
CA GLN A 476 6.87 17.25 -1.22
C GLN A 476 5.55 16.47 -1.10
N GLN A 477 4.42 17.16 -1.12
CA GLN A 477 3.11 16.52 -1.05
C GLN A 477 2.78 15.79 -2.37
N MET A 478 3.21 16.31 -3.53
CA MET A 478 3.10 15.56 -4.80
C MET A 478 3.87 14.23 -4.71
N ILE A 479 5.11 14.26 -4.20
CA ILE A 479 5.90 13.04 -3.97
C ILE A 479 5.17 12.10 -2.99
N ASN A 480 4.63 12.63 -1.90
CA ASN A 480 3.89 11.81 -0.93
C ASN A 480 2.66 11.16 -1.58
N ASN A 481 1.88 11.90 -2.38
CA ASN A 481 0.72 11.36 -3.09
C ASN A 481 1.12 10.26 -4.08
N PHE A 482 2.24 10.43 -4.79
CA PHE A 482 2.77 9.39 -5.67
C PHE A 482 3.09 8.11 -4.89
N TRP A 483 3.79 8.22 -3.76
CA TRP A 483 4.11 7.06 -2.92
C TRP A 483 2.88 6.43 -2.26
N GLU A 484 1.86 7.23 -1.92
CA GLU A 484 0.59 6.69 -1.44
C GLU A 484 -0.10 5.84 -2.50
N LEU A 485 -0.15 6.29 -3.76
CA LEU A 485 -0.70 5.49 -4.86
C LEU A 485 0.16 4.25 -5.12
N ALA A 486 1.49 4.37 -5.04
CA ALA A 486 2.41 3.25 -5.25
C ALA A 486 2.24 2.11 -4.22
N LYS A 487 1.51 2.31 -3.11
CA LYS A 487 1.22 1.23 -2.15
C LYS A 487 0.35 0.11 -2.72
N VAL A 488 -0.41 0.38 -3.79
CA VAL A 488 -1.20 -0.66 -4.47
C VAL A 488 -0.34 -1.56 -5.34
N VAL A 489 0.92 -1.18 -5.58
CA VAL A 489 1.88 -1.98 -6.34
C VAL A 489 2.43 -3.05 -5.39
N VAL A 490 2.01 -4.28 -5.62
CA VAL A 490 2.38 -5.47 -4.84
C VAL A 490 2.81 -6.60 -5.79
N PRO A 491 3.57 -7.60 -5.30
CA PRO A 491 3.93 -8.74 -6.14
C PRO A 491 2.69 -9.39 -6.78
N GLY A 492 2.72 -9.51 -8.10
CA GLY A 492 1.63 -10.07 -8.90
C GLY A 492 0.55 -9.07 -9.33
N SER A 493 0.60 -7.81 -8.90
CA SER A 493 -0.31 -6.74 -9.33
C SER A 493 -0.14 -6.26 -10.76
#